data_AF-A0A6I0S1V0-F1
#
_entry.id   AF-A0A6I0S1V0-F1
#
_cell.length_a   1.000
_cell.length_b   1.000
_cell.length_c   1.000
_cell.angle_alpha   90.00
_cell.angle_beta   90.00
_cell.angle_gamma   90.00
#
_symmetry.space_group_name_H-M   'P 1'
#
loop_
_entity.id
_entity.type
_entity.pdbx_description
1 polymer ?
#
loop_
_entity_poly.entity_id
_entity_poly.type
_entity_poly.pdbx_seq_one_letter_code
_entity_poly.pdbx_strand_id
1 'polypeptide(L)'
;KNMEVYLKRVWFSNGIHHHYGTEKFVPNFSQEFLKQAVLGIDAQLLPLAEEQPAEQLCAELFPVSFDPTVMPKRVNQADGEDLVLTSACNYYDGVTQKEAESFYSALKDPKDETPVSYGLNSRLVKENGKLEEKVWKVGGLYTQAIEKIVYWLKKAEGVAENEAQKAVITKLIQFYETGNLKDFDEYAILWVKDLDSRIDFVNGFTESYGDPLGMKASWESLVNFKDLESTHRTEIISSNAQWFEDHSPVDKSFKKEKVKGVSAKVITAAILAGDLYPATAIGINLPNANWIRAHHGSKSVTIGNITDDYNKAAHGNGFNEEFVYSDAEIQLIDAYSDLTDELHTDLHECLGHGSGKLL
;
A
#
# COMPACT_ATOMS: atom_id res chain seq x y z
N LYS A 1 -22.82 0.64 21.99
CA LYS A 1 -23.07 0.75 20.52
C LYS A 1 -22.18 1.79 19.84
N ASN A 2 -22.20 3.08 20.20
CA ASN A 2 -21.39 4.08 19.46
C ASN A 2 -19.87 3.92 19.64
N MET A 3 -19.38 3.58 20.84
CA MET A 3 -17.97 3.26 21.07
C MET A 3 -17.52 2.02 20.28
N GLU A 4 -18.38 1.02 20.18
CA GLU A 4 -18.13 -0.18 19.38
C GLU A 4 -18.04 0.16 17.88
N VAL A 5 -18.91 1.03 17.36
CA VAL A 5 -18.82 1.53 15.97
C VAL A 5 -17.52 2.31 15.75
N TYR A 6 -17.12 3.17 16.70
CA TYR A 6 -15.85 3.89 16.63
C TYR A 6 -14.66 2.93 16.58
N LEU A 7 -14.64 1.92 17.45
CA LEU A 7 -13.59 0.89 17.46
C LEU A 7 -13.55 0.10 16.14
N LYS A 8 -14.71 -0.28 15.58
CA LYS A 8 -14.78 -0.94 14.26
C LYS A 8 -14.20 -0.07 13.15
N ARG A 9 -14.45 1.25 13.18
CA ARG A 9 -13.84 2.20 12.24
C ARG A 9 -12.33 2.30 12.46
N VAL A 10 -11.86 2.29 13.70
CA VAL A 10 -10.42 2.29 14.02
C VAL A 10 -9.73 1.04 13.46
N TRP A 11 -10.34 -0.13 13.62
CA TRP A 11 -9.86 -1.38 13.02
C TRP A 11 -9.89 -1.32 11.50
N PHE A 12 -10.96 -0.80 10.90
CA PHE A 12 -11.07 -0.71 9.44
C PHE A 12 -10.05 0.25 8.82
N SER A 13 -9.73 1.34 9.51
CA SER A 13 -8.82 2.37 8.99
C SER A 13 -7.36 2.22 9.41
N ASN A 14 -7.03 1.21 10.23
CA ASN A 14 -5.73 1.09 10.88
C ASN A 14 -5.32 2.36 11.66
N GLY A 15 -6.29 3.07 12.25
CA GLY A 15 -6.07 4.36 12.92
C GLY A 15 -7.35 5.14 13.19
N ILE A 16 -7.23 6.33 13.78
CA ILE A 16 -8.38 7.16 14.19
C ILE A 16 -8.90 8.11 13.10
N HIS A 17 -8.45 7.93 11.87
CA HIS A 17 -8.80 8.75 10.71
C HIS A 17 -9.49 7.91 9.65
N HIS A 18 -10.26 8.54 8.77
CA HIS A 18 -10.89 7.86 7.67
C HIS A 18 -9.84 7.38 6.67
N HIS A 19 -9.85 6.09 6.31
CA HIS A 19 -8.88 5.49 5.40
C HIS A 19 -8.80 6.22 4.04
N TYR A 20 -9.96 6.65 3.51
CA TYR A 20 -10.07 7.40 2.25
C TYR A 20 -9.93 8.93 2.42
N GLY A 21 -10.86 9.58 3.12
CA GLY A 21 -10.90 11.05 3.23
C GLY A 21 -9.88 11.68 4.19
N THR A 22 -9.12 10.86 4.93
CA THR A 22 -8.06 11.23 5.88
C THR A 22 -8.52 12.05 7.10
N GLU A 23 -9.79 12.42 7.22
CA GLU A 23 -10.33 13.18 8.33
C GLU A 23 -10.43 12.35 9.61
N LYS A 24 -10.19 12.99 10.76
CA LYS A 24 -10.31 12.31 12.05
C LYS A 24 -11.75 11.93 12.36
N PHE A 25 -11.95 10.76 12.95
CA PHE A 25 -13.27 10.34 13.42
C PHE A 25 -13.77 11.21 14.57
N VAL A 26 -15.06 11.55 14.51
CA VAL A 26 -15.77 12.19 15.62
C VAL A 26 -16.40 11.11 16.50
N PRO A 27 -16.01 10.98 17.78
CA PRO A 27 -16.66 10.06 18.71
C PRO A 27 -18.11 10.45 18.97
N ASN A 28 -19.05 9.52 18.82
CA ASN A 28 -20.47 9.74 19.14
C ASN A 28 -20.85 9.20 20.52
N PHE A 29 -20.00 9.44 21.52
CA PHE A 29 -20.18 9.08 22.92
C PHE A 29 -19.45 10.12 23.78
N SER A 30 -19.80 10.26 25.07
CA SER A 30 -19.19 11.30 25.90
C SER A 30 -17.81 10.90 26.42
N GLN A 31 -16.96 11.90 26.64
CA GLN A 31 -15.68 11.71 27.34
C GLN A 31 -15.89 11.13 28.74
N GLU A 32 -16.90 11.61 29.49
CA GLU A 32 -17.20 11.08 30.83
C GLU A 32 -17.53 9.59 30.79
N PHE A 33 -18.33 9.14 29.82
CA PHE A 33 -18.61 7.73 29.62
C PHE A 33 -17.33 6.93 29.39
N LEU A 34 -16.45 7.39 28.49
CA LEU A 34 -15.20 6.68 28.20
C LEU A 34 -14.27 6.67 29.42
N LYS A 35 -14.20 7.76 30.18
CA LYS A 35 -13.37 7.85 31.38
C LYS A 35 -13.79 6.82 32.42
N GLN A 36 -15.08 6.74 32.73
CA GLN A 36 -15.60 5.74 33.67
C GLN A 36 -15.34 4.31 33.17
N ALA A 37 -15.47 4.07 31.86
CA ALA A 37 -15.16 2.77 31.27
C ALA A 37 -13.67 2.41 31.42
N VAL A 38 -12.75 3.33 31.12
CA VAL A 38 -11.29 3.10 31.26
C VAL A 38 -10.91 2.84 32.71
N LEU A 39 -11.41 3.63 33.66
CA LEU A 39 -11.13 3.46 35.09
C LEU A 39 -11.75 2.19 35.69
N GLY A 40 -12.75 1.61 35.03
CA GLY A 40 -13.35 0.33 35.40
C GLY A 40 -12.63 -0.90 34.84
N ILE A 41 -11.63 -0.72 33.97
CA ILE A 41 -10.81 -1.80 33.40
C ILE A 41 -9.62 -2.08 34.33
N ASP A 42 -9.24 -3.35 34.45
CA ASP A 42 -7.99 -3.72 35.12
C ASP A 42 -6.81 -3.00 34.46
N ALA A 43 -6.08 -2.21 35.23
CA ALA A 43 -4.95 -1.42 34.74
C ALA A 43 -3.89 -2.26 34.03
N GLN A 44 -3.76 -3.55 34.36
CA GLN A 44 -2.84 -4.47 33.68
C GLN A 44 -3.20 -4.75 32.22
N LEU A 45 -4.44 -4.47 31.82
CA LEU A 45 -4.93 -4.63 30.45
C LEU A 45 -4.87 -3.32 29.65
N LEU A 46 -4.55 -2.20 30.29
CA LEU A 46 -4.41 -0.90 29.65
C LEU A 46 -2.98 -0.72 29.12
N PRO A 47 -2.80 0.01 28.00
CA PRO A 47 -1.49 0.28 27.41
C PRO A 47 -0.76 1.40 28.17
N LEU A 48 -0.49 1.19 29.46
CA LEU A 48 0.15 2.16 30.34
C LEU A 48 1.67 2.13 30.17
N ALA A 49 2.30 3.30 30.18
CA ALA A 49 3.74 3.40 30.39
C ALA A 49 4.12 2.97 31.81
N GLU A 50 5.43 2.76 32.04
CA GLU A 50 5.94 2.42 33.37
C GLU A 50 5.51 3.50 34.39
N GLU A 51 4.88 3.05 35.49
CA GLU A 51 4.33 3.90 36.55
C GLU A 51 3.25 4.91 36.11
N GLN A 52 2.65 4.75 34.92
CA GLN A 52 1.59 5.65 34.44
C GLN A 52 0.21 5.26 35.01
N PRO A 53 -0.51 6.18 35.69
CA PRO A 53 -1.89 5.93 36.11
C PRO A 53 -2.87 6.03 34.93
N ALA A 54 -3.99 5.31 35.00
CA ALA A 54 -5.02 5.29 33.95
C ALA A 54 -5.63 6.68 33.67
N GLU A 55 -5.72 7.54 34.68
CA GLU A 55 -6.15 8.92 34.55
C GLU A 55 -5.22 9.74 33.66
N GLN A 56 -3.92 9.49 33.73
CA GLN A 56 -2.94 10.17 32.89
C GLN A 56 -3.06 9.70 31.43
N LEU A 57 -3.26 8.41 31.19
CA LEU A 57 -3.57 7.88 29.86
C LEU A 57 -4.81 8.57 29.25
N CYS A 58 -5.86 8.77 30.06
CA CYS A 58 -7.05 9.49 29.61
C CYS A 58 -6.73 10.95 29.28
N ALA A 59 -5.97 11.64 30.12
CA ALA A 59 -5.60 13.03 29.90
C ALA A 59 -4.77 13.22 28.61
N GLU A 60 -3.93 12.24 28.26
CA GLU A 60 -3.12 12.25 27.04
C GLU A 60 -3.94 11.94 25.79
N LEU A 61 -4.78 10.90 25.81
CA LEU A 61 -5.47 10.39 24.62
C LEU A 61 -6.82 11.05 24.32
N PHE A 62 -7.48 11.62 25.33
CA PHE A 62 -8.81 12.20 25.12
C PHE A 62 -8.77 13.46 24.25
N PRO A 63 -7.82 14.39 24.39
CA PRO A 63 -7.68 15.49 23.43
C PRO A 63 -7.50 14.97 22.00
N VAL A 64 -6.63 13.97 21.80
CA VAL A 64 -6.42 13.36 20.48
C VAL A 64 -7.71 12.77 19.91
N SER A 65 -8.54 12.14 20.75
CA SER A 65 -9.78 11.48 20.29
C SER A 65 -10.96 12.44 20.10
N PHE A 66 -11.10 13.47 20.95
CA PHE A 66 -12.33 14.27 21.06
C PHE A 66 -12.17 15.73 20.64
N ASP A 67 -10.97 16.32 20.70
CA ASP A 67 -10.76 17.69 20.25
C ASP A 67 -10.61 17.71 18.72
N PRO A 68 -11.58 18.26 17.96
CA PRO A 68 -11.51 18.22 16.49
C PRO A 68 -10.32 18.99 15.91
N THR A 69 -9.66 19.85 16.69
CA THR A 69 -8.52 20.67 16.25
C THR A 69 -7.17 19.95 16.40
N VAL A 70 -7.10 18.92 17.25
CA VAL A 70 -5.88 18.13 17.44
C VAL A 70 -5.80 17.05 16.37
N MET A 71 -4.74 17.03 15.55
CA MET A 71 -4.56 15.98 14.52
C MET A 71 -5.78 15.78 13.59
N PRO A 72 -6.35 16.85 12.99
CA PRO A 72 -7.62 16.78 12.26
C PRO A 72 -7.55 15.91 11.00
N LYS A 73 -6.36 15.77 10.40
CA LYS A 73 -6.11 15.00 9.18
C LYS A 73 -4.94 14.04 9.37
N ARG A 74 -5.05 12.83 8.85
CA ARG A 74 -3.94 11.87 8.76
C ARG A 74 -2.87 12.37 7.79
N VAL A 75 -3.32 12.84 6.62
CA VAL A 75 -2.49 13.39 5.54
C VAL A 75 -3.13 14.69 5.10
N ASN A 76 -2.40 15.79 5.22
CA ASN A 76 -2.81 17.10 4.73
C ASN A 76 -2.15 17.40 3.39
N GLN A 77 -2.88 18.08 2.51
CA GLN A 77 -2.42 18.54 1.19
C GLN A 77 -2.86 20.00 0.92
N ALA A 78 -3.16 20.76 1.98
CA ALA A 78 -3.61 22.14 1.83
C ALA A 78 -2.43 23.08 1.55
N ASP A 79 -2.57 23.92 0.52
CA ASP A 79 -1.57 24.93 0.16
C ASP A 79 -1.36 25.95 1.30
N GLY A 80 -0.10 26.31 1.54
CA GLY A 80 0.28 27.33 2.52
C GLY A 80 0.40 26.85 3.97
N GLU A 81 0.16 25.56 4.22
CA GLU A 81 0.39 24.91 5.51
C GLU A 81 1.70 24.11 5.51
N ASP A 82 2.32 23.90 6.68
CA ASP A 82 3.42 22.93 6.82
C ASP A 82 2.81 21.53 6.83
N LEU A 83 2.92 20.81 5.72
CA LEU A 83 2.24 19.53 5.53
C LEU A 83 2.75 18.45 6.48
N VAL A 84 4.00 18.56 6.94
CA VAL A 84 4.58 17.61 7.91
C VAL A 84 3.97 17.83 9.30
N LEU A 85 3.94 19.08 9.77
CA LEU A 85 3.41 19.40 11.11
C LEU A 85 1.89 19.28 11.20
N THR A 86 1.18 19.46 10.09
CA THR A 86 -0.29 19.43 10.04
C THR A 86 -0.87 18.06 9.68
N SER A 87 -0.02 17.08 9.40
CA SER A 87 -0.42 15.69 9.16
C SER A 87 -0.20 14.83 10.40
N ALA A 88 -1.19 14.02 10.78
CA ALA A 88 -1.10 13.13 11.94
C ALA A 88 -0.30 11.84 11.67
N CYS A 89 0.15 11.60 10.43
CA CYS A 89 1.03 10.47 10.11
C CYS A 89 2.34 10.54 10.90
N ASN A 90 2.84 9.39 11.35
CA ASN A 90 4.00 9.33 12.25
C ASN A 90 5.32 9.04 11.51
N TYR A 91 5.51 9.66 10.35
CA TYR A 91 6.71 9.53 9.51
C TYR A 91 7.79 10.56 9.86
N TYR A 92 7.42 11.62 10.57
CA TYR A 92 8.29 12.71 10.98
C TYR A 92 8.02 13.06 12.44
N ASP A 93 9.06 13.42 13.19
CA ASP A 93 8.92 13.84 14.58
C ASP A 93 9.84 15.02 14.93
N GLY A 94 9.25 16.15 15.31
CA GLY A 94 9.99 17.39 15.59
C GLY A 94 10.63 18.04 14.35
N VAL A 95 10.17 17.68 13.14
CA VAL A 95 10.70 18.13 11.84
C VAL A 95 9.65 18.98 11.11
N THR A 96 10.08 20.09 10.52
CA THR A 96 9.24 20.90 9.61
C THR A 96 9.30 20.35 8.18
N GLN A 97 8.31 20.68 7.35
CA GLN A 97 8.31 20.31 5.94
C GLN A 97 9.61 20.75 5.23
N LYS A 98 10.01 22.01 5.42
CA LYS A 98 11.21 22.57 4.77
C LYS A 98 12.48 21.83 5.15
N GLU A 99 12.62 21.43 6.41
CA GLU A 99 13.77 20.67 6.89
C GLU A 99 13.81 19.27 6.26
N ALA A 100 12.67 18.59 6.19
CA ALA A 100 12.56 17.29 5.56
C ALA A 100 12.91 17.35 4.06
N GLU A 101 12.32 18.28 3.31
CA GLU A 101 12.60 18.49 1.89
C GLU A 101 14.09 18.79 1.65
N SER A 102 14.68 19.66 2.47
CA SER A 102 16.10 20.01 2.38
C SER A 102 17.00 18.82 2.67
N PHE A 103 16.66 18.02 3.69
CA PHE A 103 17.40 16.83 4.08
C PHE A 103 17.49 15.83 2.93
N TYR A 104 16.36 15.42 2.34
CA TYR A 104 16.37 14.45 1.26
C TYR A 104 16.90 15.01 -0.06
N SER A 105 16.70 16.30 -0.33
CA SER A 105 17.28 16.94 -1.52
C SER A 105 18.81 16.94 -1.48
N ALA A 106 19.41 17.08 -0.30
CA ALA A 106 20.87 17.03 -0.14
C ALA A 106 21.46 15.63 -0.30
N LEU A 107 20.66 14.56 -0.15
CA LEU A 107 21.10 13.18 -0.35
C LEU A 107 21.06 12.74 -1.81
N LYS A 108 20.23 13.37 -2.64
CA LYS A 108 20.07 13.02 -4.05
C LYS A 108 21.35 13.36 -4.83
N ASP A 109 21.93 12.37 -5.51
CA ASP A 109 22.93 12.59 -6.54
C ASP A 109 22.24 12.63 -7.91
N PRO A 110 22.19 13.80 -8.60
CA PRO A 110 21.55 13.91 -9.91
C PRO A 110 22.28 13.13 -11.02
N LYS A 111 23.47 12.60 -10.76
CA LYS A 111 24.23 11.76 -11.70
C LYS A 111 24.02 10.27 -11.47
N ASP A 112 23.37 9.88 -10.38
CA ASP A 112 23.05 8.49 -10.13
C ASP A 112 21.87 8.06 -11.00
N GLU A 113 22.13 7.19 -11.98
CA GLU A 113 21.10 6.63 -12.87
C GLU A 113 20.31 5.49 -12.20
N THR A 114 20.76 5.04 -11.03
CA THR A 114 20.15 3.97 -10.24
C THR A 114 19.91 4.40 -8.78
N PRO A 115 19.22 5.54 -8.54
CA PRO A 115 19.08 6.10 -7.21
C PRO A 115 18.22 5.18 -6.34
N VAL A 116 18.66 5.02 -5.09
CA VAL A 116 17.84 4.37 -4.05
C VAL A 116 16.62 5.23 -3.69
N SER A 117 15.58 4.60 -3.16
CA SER A 117 14.40 5.28 -2.62
C SER A 117 14.68 5.96 -1.27
N TYR A 118 15.42 7.08 -1.27
CA TYR A 118 15.79 7.81 -0.05
C TYR A 118 14.59 8.05 0.88
N GLY A 119 14.72 7.67 2.16
CA GLY A 119 13.68 7.86 3.17
C GLY A 119 12.51 6.87 3.15
N LEU A 120 12.54 5.84 2.29
CA LEU A 120 11.42 4.91 2.14
C LEU A 120 11.06 4.16 3.45
N ASN A 121 12.07 3.71 4.20
CA ASN A 121 11.93 2.81 5.35
C ASN A 121 12.42 3.42 6.67
N SER A 122 12.18 4.71 6.90
CA SER A 122 12.66 5.39 8.11
C SER A 122 11.66 6.42 8.63
N ARG A 123 11.75 6.71 9.93
CA ARG A 123 11.17 7.94 10.51
C ARG A 123 12.23 9.01 10.57
N LEU A 124 11.96 10.20 10.02
CA LEU A 124 12.88 11.33 10.15
C LEU A 124 12.58 12.07 11.45
N VAL A 125 13.54 12.14 12.35
CA VAL A 125 13.38 12.79 13.65
C VAL A 125 14.38 13.92 13.84
N LYS A 126 14.04 14.90 14.69
CA LYS A 126 15.00 15.90 15.17
C LYS A 126 15.33 15.66 16.64
N GLU A 127 16.53 15.14 16.89
CA GLU A 127 17.05 14.89 18.24
C GLU A 127 18.24 15.81 18.50
N ASN A 128 18.21 16.56 19.62
CA ASN A 128 19.28 17.49 20.00
C ASN A 128 19.66 18.50 18.89
N GLY A 129 18.67 18.93 18.10
CA GLY A 129 18.86 19.87 16.99
C GLY A 129 19.43 19.26 15.70
N LYS A 130 19.62 17.94 15.65
CA LYS A 130 20.13 17.22 14.46
C LYS A 130 19.04 16.36 13.85
N LEU A 131 18.92 16.41 12.52
CA LEU A 131 18.05 15.51 11.77
C LEU A 131 18.73 14.14 11.62
N GLU A 132 17.98 13.08 11.93
CA GLU A 132 18.42 11.69 11.81
C GLU A 132 17.27 10.79 11.37
N GLU A 133 17.58 9.77 10.57
CA GLU A 133 16.64 8.71 10.21
C GLU A 133 16.69 7.57 11.23
N LYS A 134 15.55 7.30 11.89
CA LYS A 134 15.34 6.06 12.66
C LYS A 134 14.82 4.99 11.72
N VAL A 135 15.75 4.23 11.14
CA VAL A 135 15.48 3.18 10.14
C VAL A 135 14.63 2.04 10.74
N TRP A 136 13.66 1.56 9.97
CA TRP A 136 12.80 0.44 10.31
C TRP A 136 13.47 -0.89 9.94
N LYS A 137 14.05 -1.55 10.93
CA LYS A 137 14.83 -2.78 10.75
C LYS A 137 14.95 -3.58 12.04
N VAL A 138 15.51 -4.79 11.95
CA VAL A 138 15.95 -5.55 13.14
C VAL A 138 17.00 -4.75 13.92
N GLY A 139 16.82 -4.65 15.22
CA GLY A 139 17.61 -3.82 16.13
C GLY A 139 17.34 -2.31 16.01
N GLY A 140 16.42 -1.88 15.14
CA GLY A 140 16.03 -0.49 14.94
C GLY A 140 14.59 -0.20 15.39
N LEU A 141 13.99 0.84 14.80
CA LEU A 141 12.59 1.16 15.05
C LEU A 141 11.69 0.04 14.48
N TYR A 142 10.65 -0.35 15.23
CA TYR A 142 9.74 -1.47 14.94
C TYR A 142 10.35 -2.88 14.96
N THR A 143 11.54 -3.07 15.55
CA THR A 143 12.23 -4.38 15.61
C THR A 143 11.36 -5.52 16.14
N GLN A 144 10.46 -5.26 17.10
CA GLN A 144 9.62 -6.28 17.71
C GLN A 144 8.70 -6.97 16.69
N ALA A 145 8.19 -6.21 15.72
CA ALA A 145 7.37 -6.74 14.63
C ALA A 145 8.24 -7.31 13.51
N ILE A 146 9.30 -6.60 13.14
CA ILE A 146 10.19 -6.98 12.02
C ILE A 146 10.90 -8.32 12.31
N GLU A 147 11.31 -8.58 13.55
CA GLU A 147 11.86 -9.88 13.94
C GLU A 147 10.88 -11.03 13.71
N LYS A 148 9.57 -10.80 13.88
CA LYS A 148 8.53 -11.80 13.60
C LYS A 148 8.32 -11.99 12.10
N ILE A 149 8.36 -10.90 11.33
CA ILE A 149 8.33 -10.96 9.85
C ILE A 149 9.52 -11.81 9.37
N VAL A 150 10.74 -11.47 9.79
CA VAL A 150 11.97 -12.18 9.44
C VAL A 150 11.92 -13.65 9.86
N TYR A 151 11.39 -13.96 11.05
CA TYR A 151 11.20 -15.35 11.50
C TYR A 151 10.35 -16.16 10.50
N TRP A 152 9.21 -15.63 10.07
CA TRP A 152 8.33 -16.34 9.14
C TRP A 152 8.90 -16.37 7.71
N LEU A 153 9.58 -15.32 7.26
CA LEU A 153 10.30 -15.33 5.99
C LEU A 153 11.39 -16.41 5.97
N LYS A 154 12.16 -16.60 7.04
CA LYS A 154 13.14 -17.69 7.17
C LYS A 154 12.50 -19.07 7.11
N LYS A 155 11.25 -19.22 7.59
CA LYS A 155 10.49 -20.47 7.42
C LYS A 155 10.07 -20.67 5.97
N ALA A 156 9.60 -19.62 5.29
CA ALA A 156 9.23 -19.65 3.88
C ALA A 156 10.44 -19.97 2.97
N GLU A 157 11.61 -19.39 3.26
CA GLU A 157 12.86 -19.66 2.53
C GLU A 157 13.20 -21.16 2.49
N GLY A 158 12.93 -21.89 3.58
CA GLY A 158 13.16 -23.34 3.68
C GLY A 158 12.22 -24.21 2.85
N VAL A 159 11.15 -23.62 2.30
CA VAL A 159 10.13 -24.30 1.49
C VAL A 159 9.83 -23.57 0.17
N ALA A 160 10.77 -22.75 -0.31
CA ALA A 160 10.64 -22.04 -1.58
C ALA A 160 10.47 -23.01 -2.76
N GLU A 161 9.66 -22.61 -3.75
CA GLU A 161 9.33 -23.42 -4.92
C GLU A 161 10.54 -23.65 -5.84
N ASN A 162 11.47 -22.71 -5.88
CA ASN A 162 12.69 -22.75 -6.68
C ASN A 162 13.74 -21.75 -6.15
N GLU A 163 14.95 -21.80 -6.73
CA GLU A 163 16.07 -20.96 -6.30
C GLU A 163 15.85 -19.45 -6.58
N ALA A 164 15.07 -19.08 -7.59
CA ALA A 164 14.75 -17.68 -7.86
C ALA A 164 13.86 -17.10 -6.74
N GLN A 165 12.76 -17.76 -6.40
CA GLN A 165 11.90 -17.37 -5.28
C GLN A 165 12.66 -17.38 -3.95
N LYS A 166 13.54 -18.37 -3.73
CA LYS A 166 14.38 -18.43 -2.54
C LYS A 166 15.30 -17.21 -2.44
N ALA A 167 15.93 -16.80 -3.54
CA ALA A 167 16.79 -15.62 -3.58
C ALA A 167 16.02 -14.33 -3.26
N VAL A 168 14.78 -14.21 -3.74
CA VAL A 168 13.87 -13.10 -3.39
C VAL A 168 13.65 -13.05 -1.87
N ILE A 169 13.23 -14.16 -1.26
CA ILE A 169 12.98 -14.23 0.19
C ILE A 169 14.25 -13.92 0.99
N THR A 170 15.38 -14.49 0.58
CA THR A 170 16.70 -14.27 1.22
C THR A 170 17.07 -12.80 1.21
N LYS A 171 16.92 -12.12 0.07
CA LYS A 171 17.26 -10.70 -0.05
C LYS A 171 16.30 -9.81 0.74
N LEU A 172 15.01 -10.16 0.80
CA LEU A 172 14.05 -9.43 1.64
C LEU A 172 14.37 -9.56 3.13
N ILE A 173 14.76 -10.75 3.58
CA ILE A 173 15.26 -10.96 4.96
C ILE A 173 16.45 -10.04 5.22
N GLN A 174 17.42 -10.00 4.30
CA GLN A 174 18.59 -9.13 4.44
C GLN A 174 18.19 -7.65 4.53
N PHE A 175 17.27 -7.17 3.69
CA PHE A 175 16.75 -5.81 3.77
C PHE A 175 16.15 -5.51 5.15
N TYR A 176 15.34 -6.41 5.70
CA TYR A 176 14.77 -6.21 7.04
C TYR A 176 15.81 -6.26 8.17
N GLU A 177 16.86 -7.06 8.03
CA GLU A 177 17.96 -7.14 8.99
C GLU A 177 18.87 -5.91 8.95
N THR A 178 19.19 -5.40 7.76
CA THR A 178 20.15 -4.29 7.58
C THR A 178 19.48 -2.91 7.57
N GLY A 179 18.24 -2.84 7.08
CA GLY A 179 17.51 -1.62 6.74
C GLY A 179 18.08 -0.88 5.53
N ASN A 180 18.96 -1.50 4.74
CA ASN A 180 19.68 -0.84 3.64
C ASN A 180 18.80 -0.76 2.37
N LEU A 181 18.55 0.45 1.88
CA LEU A 181 17.76 0.67 0.66
C LEU A 181 18.38 0.05 -0.60
N LYS A 182 19.69 -0.16 -0.65
CA LYS A 182 20.31 -0.93 -1.75
C LYS A 182 19.92 -2.40 -1.74
N ASP A 183 19.77 -2.99 -0.54
CA ASP A 183 19.27 -4.36 -0.41
C ASP A 183 17.80 -4.44 -0.87
N PHE A 184 17.02 -3.36 -0.69
CA PHE A 184 15.65 -3.27 -1.20
C PHE A 184 15.60 -3.22 -2.74
N ASP A 185 16.47 -2.42 -3.36
CA ASP A 185 16.57 -2.39 -4.83
C ASP A 185 17.01 -3.76 -5.39
N GLU A 186 17.99 -4.40 -4.76
CA GLU A 186 18.40 -5.77 -5.12
C GLU A 186 17.27 -6.78 -4.94
N TYR A 187 16.49 -6.68 -3.86
CA TYR A 187 15.28 -7.48 -3.65
C TYR A 187 14.29 -7.26 -4.80
N ALA A 188 13.98 -6.01 -5.13
CA ALA A 188 13.02 -5.66 -6.16
C ALA A 188 13.45 -6.20 -7.54
N ILE A 189 14.75 -6.13 -7.87
CA ILE A 189 15.30 -6.70 -9.11
C ILE A 189 15.13 -8.23 -9.14
N LEU A 190 15.43 -8.92 -8.04
CA LEU A 190 15.23 -10.37 -7.96
C LEU A 190 13.74 -10.73 -8.06
N TRP A 191 12.89 -9.96 -7.39
CA TRP A 191 11.45 -10.16 -7.37
C TRP A 191 10.83 -10.01 -8.76
N VAL A 192 11.22 -8.98 -9.52
CA VAL A 192 10.77 -8.80 -10.92
C VAL A 192 11.20 -9.97 -11.81
N LYS A 193 12.37 -10.55 -11.57
CA LYS A 193 12.90 -11.67 -12.37
C LYS A 193 12.24 -13.02 -12.07
N ASP A 194 11.65 -13.17 -10.88
CA ASP A 194 10.93 -14.39 -10.50
C ASP A 194 9.53 -14.44 -11.13
N LEU A 195 9.43 -14.83 -12.40
CA LEU A 195 8.18 -14.87 -13.17
C LEU A 195 7.53 -16.26 -13.25
N ASP A 196 8.34 -17.30 -12.98
CA ASP A 196 7.96 -18.70 -13.16
C ASP A 196 7.31 -19.29 -11.90
N SER A 197 7.60 -18.74 -10.72
CA SER A 197 6.98 -19.17 -9.46
C SER A 197 5.47 -19.00 -9.48
N ARG A 198 4.76 -19.99 -8.93
CA ARG A 198 3.30 -19.93 -8.84
C ARG A 198 2.88 -19.08 -7.65
N ILE A 199 3.54 -19.25 -6.52
CA ILE A 199 3.35 -18.44 -5.31
C ILE A 199 4.18 -17.17 -5.45
N ASP A 200 3.57 -16.04 -5.10
CA ASP A 200 4.24 -14.74 -5.06
C ASP A 200 3.73 -13.96 -3.85
N PHE A 201 4.46 -12.94 -3.45
CA PHE A 201 4.08 -12.12 -2.31
C PHE A 201 4.69 -10.72 -2.37
N VAL A 202 4.00 -9.79 -1.73
CA VAL A 202 4.51 -8.46 -1.34
C VAL A 202 4.59 -8.46 0.19
N ASN A 203 5.70 -8.00 0.75
CA ASN A 203 5.86 -7.78 2.19
C ASN A 203 6.95 -6.72 2.37
N GLY A 204 6.56 -5.49 2.65
CA GLY A 204 7.48 -4.37 2.52
C GLY A 204 6.87 -3.02 2.87
N PHE A 205 7.72 -2.00 2.87
CA PHE A 205 7.29 -0.61 2.84
C PHE A 205 7.16 -0.22 1.37
N THR A 206 5.94 -0.19 0.83
CA THR A 206 5.70 -0.18 -0.62
C THR A 206 5.22 1.18 -1.14
N GLU A 207 4.04 1.62 -0.68
CA GLU A 207 3.36 2.79 -1.24
C GLU A 207 3.49 4.02 -0.33
N SER A 208 3.75 5.19 -0.94
CA SER A 208 4.02 6.43 -0.20
C SER A 208 2.83 7.37 -0.05
N TYR A 209 1.60 6.91 -0.32
CA TYR A 209 0.38 7.72 -0.23
C TYR A 209 0.09 8.25 1.18
N GLY A 210 0.57 7.52 2.21
CA GLY A 210 0.39 7.91 3.61
C GLY A 210 1.28 9.08 4.04
N ASP A 211 2.30 9.43 3.26
CA ASP A 211 3.22 10.53 3.55
C ASP A 211 2.80 11.79 2.76
N PRO A 212 2.56 12.94 3.43
CA PRO A 212 2.26 14.19 2.72
C PRO A 212 3.34 14.64 1.73
N LEU A 213 4.59 14.18 1.90
CA LEU A 213 5.68 14.47 0.96
C LEU A 213 5.95 13.34 -0.05
N GLY A 214 5.25 12.20 0.06
CA GLY A 214 5.38 11.06 -0.86
C GLY A 214 6.73 10.33 -0.82
N MET A 215 7.47 10.43 0.29
CA MET A 215 8.83 9.87 0.44
C MET A 215 8.87 8.58 1.28
N LYS A 216 8.00 8.45 2.29
CA LYS A 216 7.97 7.33 3.24
C LYS A 216 6.85 6.40 2.84
N ALA A 217 7.12 5.10 2.86
CA ALA A 217 6.11 4.13 2.47
C ALA A 217 5.43 3.48 3.69
N SER A 218 4.11 3.28 3.58
CA SER A 218 3.36 2.44 4.51
C SER A 218 3.78 0.98 4.36
N TRP A 219 3.66 0.20 5.44
CA TRP A 219 3.88 -1.24 5.39
C TRP A 219 2.63 -1.95 4.90
N GLU A 220 2.80 -2.86 3.95
CA GLU A 220 1.74 -3.71 3.43
C GLU A 220 2.24 -5.11 3.14
N SER A 221 1.30 -6.06 3.08
CA SER A 221 1.60 -7.40 2.61
C SER A 221 0.40 -8.06 1.93
N LEU A 222 0.72 -8.79 0.87
CA LEU A 222 -0.19 -9.63 0.11
C LEU A 222 0.52 -10.94 -0.16
N VAL A 223 -0.08 -12.06 0.25
CA VAL A 223 0.37 -13.39 -0.21
C VAL A 223 -0.61 -13.88 -1.25
N ASN A 224 -0.11 -14.38 -2.36
CA ASN A 224 -0.95 -14.80 -3.48
C ASN A 224 -0.35 -15.98 -4.23
N PHE A 225 -1.14 -16.56 -5.12
CA PHE A 225 -0.67 -17.50 -6.11
C PHE A 225 -1.33 -17.22 -7.45
N LYS A 226 -0.65 -17.56 -8.54
CA LYS A 226 -1.13 -17.38 -9.92
C LYS A 226 -2.42 -18.18 -10.15
N ASP A 227 -3.45 -17.49 -10.64
CA ASP A 227 -4.63 -18.11 -11.23
C ASP A 227 -4.28 -18.50 -12.67
N LEU A 228 -4.20 -19.81 -12.93
CA LEU A 228 -3.73 -20.30 -14.22
C LEU A 228 -4.74 -20.07 -15.34
N GLU A 229 -6.04 -20.11 -15.05
CA GLU A 229 -7.08 -19.94 -16.06
C GLU A 229 -7.20 -18.47 -16.44
N SER A 230 -7.35 -17.59 -15.44
CA SER A 230 -7.48 -16.16 -15.67
C SER A 230 -6.18 -15.55 -16.22
N THR A 231 -5.00 -16.07 -15.83
CA THR A 231 -3.72 -15.61 -16.41
C THR A 231 -3.62 -15.94 -17.90
N HIS A 232 -4.20 -17.04 -18.38
CA HIS A 232 -4.18 -17.36 -19.80
C HIS A 232 -4.85 -16.25 -20.64
N ARG A 233 -5.93 -15.64 -20.12
CA ARG A 233 -6.58 -14.47 -20.75
C ARG A 233 -5.63 -13.28 -20.84
N THR A 234 -4.93 -12.95 -19.76
CA THR A 234 -3.96 -11.84 -19.75
C THR A 234 -2.75 -12.10 -20.65
N GLU A 235 -2.31 -13.36 -20.79
CA GLU A 235 -1.23 -13.75 -21.72
C GLU A 235 -1.63 -13.52 -23.18
N ILE A 236 -2.89 -13.85 -23.55
CA ILE A 236 -3.42 -13.57 -24.89
C ILE A 236 -3.39 -12.06 -25.14
N ILE A 237 -3.86 -11.24 -24.19
CA ILE A 237 -3.87 -9.77 -24.32
C ILE A 237 -2.44 -9.24 -24.49
N SER A 238 -1.53 -9.63 -23.61
CA SER A 238 -0.13 -9.18 -23.63
C SER A 238 0.63 -9.63 -24.89
N SER A 239 0.37 -10.83 -25.39
CA SER A 239 0.99 -11.32 -26.65
C SER A 239 0.52 -10.54 -27.89
N ASN A 240 -0.64 -9.87 -27.79
CA ASN A 240 -1.19 -9.01 -28.83
C ASN A 240 -0.90 -7.51 -28.58
N ALA A 241 -0.06 -7.14 -27.62
CA ALA A 241 0.21 -5.74 -27.27
C ALA A 241 0.62 -4.87 -28.47
N GLN A 242 1.45 -5.40 -29.37
CA GLN A 242 1.85 -4.66 -30.58
C GLN A 242 0.66 -4.42 -31.52
N TRP A 243 -0.26 -5.39 -31.64
CA TRP A 243 -1.46 -5.23 -32.45
C TRP A 243 -2.32 -4.08 -31.91
N PHE A 244 -2.51 -4.00 -30.60
CA PHE A 244 -3.26 -2.90 -29.97
C PHE A 244 -2.58 -1.54 -30.19
N GLU A 245 -1.26 -1.46 -30.03
CA GLU A 245 -0.49 -0.22 -30.27
C GLU A 245 -0.61 0.26 -31.72
N ASP A 246 -0.46 -0.66 -32.68
CA ASP A 246 -0.52 -0.36 -34.11
C ASP A 246 -1.92 0.13 -34.53
N HIS A 247 -2.98 -0.47 -33.96
CA HIS A 247 -4.38 -0.14 -34.25
C HIS A 247 -4.97 0.92 -33.32
N SER A 248 -4.18 1.47 -32.40
CA SER A 248 -4.62 2.54 -31.50
C SER A 248 -5.10 3.76 -32.30
N PRO A 249 -6.17 4.46 -31.88
CA PRO A 249 -6.69 5.63 -32.58
C PRO A 249 -5.82 6.89 -32.42
N VAL A 250 -4.77 6.83 -31.59
CA VAL A 250 -3.86 7.96 -31.35
C VAL A 250 -3.00 8.28 -32.58
N ASP A 251 -2.48 9.51 -32.63
CA ASP A 251 -1.56 9.92 -33.70
C ASP A 251 -0.31 9.02 -33.73
N LYS A 252 0.18 8.73 -34.95
CA LYS A 252 1.33 7.85 -35.16
C LYS A 252 2.60 8.29 -34.42
N SER A 253 2.78 9.60 -34.22
CA SER A 253 3.93 10.15 -33.48
C SER A 253 3.97 9.70 -32.02
N PHE A 254 2.82 9.43 -31.41
CA PHE A 254 2.71 8.96 -30.03
C PHE A 254 2.77 7.44 -29.88
N LYS A 255 2.86 6.67 -30.98
CA LYS A 255 2.93 5.20 -30.93
C LYS A 255 4.36 4.70 -30.71
N LYS A 256 4.51 3.65 -29.91
CA LYS A 256 5.75 2.89 -29.78
C LYS A 256 5.98 2.04 -31.04
N GLU A 257 7.21 2.08 -31.56
CA GLU A 257 7.59 1.22 -32.70
C GLU A 257 7.67 -0.26 -32.32
N LYS A 258 8.04 -0.54 -31.07
CA LYS A 258 8.10 -1.87 -30.50
C LYS A 258 7.62 -1.81 -29.06
N VAL A 259 6.52 -2.48 -28.78
CA VAL A 259 6.03 -2.70 -27.42
C VAL A 259 6.68 -3.97 -26.87
N LYS A 260 7.24 -3.89 -25.67
CA LYS A 260 7.53 -5.07 -24.86
C LYS A 260 6.32 -5.31 -23.98
N GLY A 261 5.72 -6.50 -24.07
CA GLY A 261 4.61 -6.87 -23.20
C GLY A 261 5.01 -6.78 -21.72
N VAL A 262 4.12 -6.27 -20.88
CA VAL A 262 4.28 -6.29 -19.43
C VAL A 262 4.05 -7.72 -18.94
N SER A 263 4.80 -8.17 -17.93
CA SER A 263 4.48 -9.43 -17.25
C SER A 263 3.23 -9.21 -16.40
N ALA A 264 2.07 -9.43 -17.02
CA ALA A 264 0.78 -9.35 -16.38
C ALA A 264 0.28 -10.75 -16.01
N LYS A 265 -0.29 -10.90 -14.83
CA LYS A 265 -0.92 -12.14 -14.38
C LYS A 265 -2.13 -11.85 -13.51
N VAL A 266 -3.07 -12.78 -13.51
CA VAL A 266 -4.15 -12.79 -12.52
C VAL A 266 -3.71 -13.64 -11.33
N ILE A 267 -3.94 -13.12 -10.14
CA ILE A 267 -3.56 -13.77 -8.89
C ILE A 267 -4.78 -14.00 -8.01
N THR A 268 -4.71 -15.05 -7.20
CA THR A 268 -5.63 -15.32 -6.11
C THR A 268 -4.98 -14.87 -4.81
N ALA A 269 -5.54 -13.85 -4.16
CA ALA A 269 -5.11 -13.42 -2.83
C ALA A 269 -5.42 -14.50 -1.79
N ALA A 270 -4.39 -14.92 -1.06
CA ALA A 270 -4.50 -15.87 0.04
C ALA A 270 -4.68 -15.16 1.39
N ILE A 271 -4.01 -14.03 1.59
CA ILE A 271 -4.17 -13.16 2.77
C ILE A 271 -3.76 -11.73 2.45
N LEU A 272 -4.39 -10.78 3.14
CA LEU A 272 -4.11 -9.35 3.09
C LEU A 272 -3.63 -8.87 4.47
N ALA A 273 -2.69 -7.93 4.51
CA ALA A 273 -2.23 -7.30 5.74
C ALA A 273 -1.66 -5.89 5.50
N GLY A 274 -1.57 -5.09 6.56
CA GLY A 274 -1.06 -3.72 6.49
C GLY A 274 -1.99 -2.82 5.67
N ASP A 275 -1.43 -1.98 4.80
CA ASP A 275 -2.21 -1.02 4.01
C ASP A 275 -3.10 -1.65 2.92
N LEU A 276 -3.01 -2.98 2.74
CA LEU A 276 -3.95 -3.76 1.91
C LEU A 276 -5.08 -4.41 2.71
N TYR A 277 -5.23 -4.13 4.02
CA TYR A 277 -6.29 -4.74 4.84
C TYR A 277 -6.92 -3.76 5.84
N PRO A 278 -8.26 -3.80 6.04
CA PRO A 278 -9.25 -4.57 5.28
C PRO A 278 -9.68 -3.92 3.95
N ALA A 279 -9.38 -2.64 3.74
CA ALA A 279 -9.56 -1.99 2.44
C ALA A 279 -8.36 -2.34 1.55
N THR A 280 -8.61 -2.90 0.36
CA THR A 280 -7.57 -3.37 -0.56
C THR A 280 -7.78 -2.82 -1.96
N ALA A 281 -6.72 -2.83 -2.77
CA ALA A 281 -6.80 -2.64 -4.21
C ALA A 281 -7.24 -3.94 -4.92
N ILE A 282 -7.67 -3.79 -6.17
CA ILE A 282 -7.96 -4.91 -7.10
C ILE A 282 -6.80 -5.16 -8.09
N GLY A 283 -5.83 -4.25 -8.16
CA GLY A 283 -4.66 -4.33 -9.03
C GLY A 283 -3.43 -3.71 -8.37
N ILE A 284 -2.25 -4.25 -8.65
CA ILE A 284 -0.96 -3.80 -8.10
C ILE A 284 0.10 -3.83 -9.21
N ASN A 285 0.90 -2.76 -9.33
CA ASN A 285 1.97 -2.67 -10.32
C ASN A 285 3.29 -2.23 -9.68
N LEU A 286 4.23 -3.17 -9.55
CA LEU A 286 5.46 -2.99 -8.77
C LEU A 286 6.71 -3.44 -9.55
N PRO A 287 7.92 -2.98 -9.15
CA PRO A 287 8.22 -2.05 -8.06
C PRO A 287 8.03 -0.58 -8.45
N ASN A 288 8.05 0.32 -7.47
CA ASN A 288 7.88 1.77 -7.68
C ASN A 288 9.14 2.49 -8.21
N ALA A 289 10.34 1.89 -8.08
CA ALA A 289 11.57 2.50 -8.58
C ALA A 289 11.62 2.53 -10.12
N ASN A 290 11.49 3.72 -10.70
CA ASN A 290 11.40 3.91 -12.16
C ASN A 290 12.58 3.30 -12.94
N TRP A 291 13.81 3.41 -12.42
CA TRP A 291 15.00 2.87 -13.08
C TRP A 291 14.99 1.32 -13.11
N ILE A 292 14.49 0.69 -12.04
CA ILE A 292 14.31 -0.78 -12.00
C ILE A 292 13.29 -1.20 -13.03
N ARG A 293 12.14 -0.50 -13.11
CA ARG A 293 11.11 -0.76 -14.12
C ARG A 293 11.66 -0.65 -15.54
N ALA A 294 12.47 0.38 -15.81
CA ALA A 294 13.05 0.62 -17.11
C ALA A 294 14.08 -0.45 -17.52
N HIS A 295 14.94 -0.89 -16.59
CA HIS A 295 16.06 -1.79 -16.90
C HIS A 295 15.73 -3.28 -16.70
N HIS A 296 14.82 -3.61 -15.79
CA HIS A 296 14.53 -4.97 -15.36
C HIS A 296 13.07 -5.38 -15.57
N GLY A 297 12.15 -4.42 -15.74
CA GLY A 297 10.72 -4.66 -15.93
C GLY A 297 9.91 -4.44 -14.65
N SER A 298 8.60 -4.72 -14.74
CA SER A 298 7.66 -4.66 -13.61
C SER A 298 6.73 -5.86 -13.66
N LYS A 299 6.08 -6.16 -12.54
CA LYS A 299 4.98 -7.11 -12.44
C LYS A 299 3.69 -6.30 -12.24
N SER A 300 2.74 -6.48 -13.14
CA SER A 300 1.37 -5.99 -12.96
C SER A 300 0.47 -7.17 -12.63
N VAL A 301 -0.35 -7.06 -11.59
CA VAL A 301 -1.22 -8.15 -11.14
C VAL A 301 -2.64 -7.67 -10.92
N THR A 302 -3.61 -8.46 -11.35
CA THR A 302 -5.04 -8.31 -11.03
C THR A 302 -5.43 -9.34 -9.98
N ILE A 303 -6.12 -8.93 -8.91
CA ILE A 303 -6.53 -9.82 -7.80
C ILE A 303 -7.92 -10.39 -8.07
N GLY A 304 -7.99 -11.47 -8.85
CA GLY A 304 -9.23 -12.00 -9.41
C GLY A 304 -10.29 -12.37 -8.37
N ASN A 305 -9.91 -13.06 -7.28
CA ASN A 305 -10.88 -13.46 -6.26
C ASN A 305 -11.46 -12.29 -5.45
N ILE A 306 -10.73 -11.18 -5.33
CA ILE A 306 -11.26 -9.98 -4.66
C ILE A 306 -12.24 -9.26 -5.58
N THR A 307 -11.93 -9.13 -6.87
CA THR A 307 -12.86 -8.58 -7.87
C THR A 307 -14.15 -9.41 -7.93
N ASP A 308 -14.01 -10.74 -7.92
CA ASP A 308 -15.13 -11.67 -7.90
C ASP A 308 -16.01 -11.51 -6.65
N ASP A 309 -15.40 -11.37 -5.46
CA ASP A 309 -16.13 -11.10 -4.21
C ASP A 309 -16.88 -9.76 -4.25
N TYR A 310 -16.28 -8.71 -4.83
CA TYR A 310 -16.94 -7.41 -5.01
C TYR A 310 -18.18 -7.54 -5.91
N ASN A 311 -18.04 -8.18 -7.07
CA ASN A 311 -19.13 -8.38 -8.02
C ASN A 311 -20.26 -9.17 -7.35
N LYS A 312 -19.94 -10.33 -6.76
CA LYS A 312 -20.91 -11.18 -6.05
C LYS A 312 -21.62 -10.49 -4.89
N ALA A 313 -20.93 -9.63 -4.14
CA ALA A 313 -21.55 -8.88 -3.05
C ALA A 313 -22.45 -7.74 -3.54
N ALA A 314 -22.18 -7.20 -4.74
CA ALA A 314 -23.00 -6.15 -5.35
C ALA A 314 -24.23 -6.70 -6.07
N HIS A 315 -24.18 -7.94 -6.56
CA HIS A 315 -25.29 -8.60 -7.25
C HIS A 315 -26.59 -8.61 -6.40
N GLY A 316 -27.67 -8.10 -7.00
CA GLY A 316 -29.01 -8.06 -6.38
C GLY A 316 -29.15 -7.12 -5.17
N ASN A 317 -28.24 -6.16 -4.99
CA ASN A 317 -28.32 -5.20 -3.88
C ASN A 317 -29.34 -4.06 -4.11
N GLY A 318 -30.01 -4.02 -5.27
CA GLY A 318 -31.00 -3.01 -5.64
C GLY A 318 -30.44 -1.81 -6.40
N PHE A 319 -29.12 -1.70 -6.58
CA PHE A 319 -28.50 -0.53 -7.21
C PHE A 319 -28.83 -0.43 -8.70
N ASN A 320 -28.68 -1.54 -9.44
CA ASN A 320 -28.97 -1.53 -10.87
C ASN A 320 -30.46 -1.30 -11.14
N GLU A 321 -31.33 -1.88 -10.30
CA GLU A 321 -32.78 -1.72 -10.38
C GLU A 321 -33.24 -0.27 -10.17
N GLU A 322 -32.52 0.50 -9.35
CA GLU A 322 -32.82 1.91 -9.09
C GLU A 322 -32.29 2.84 -10.19
N PHE A 323 -31.09 2.57 -10.73
CA PHE A 323 -30.36 3.55 -11.55
C PHE A 323 -30.21 3.20 -13.03
N VAL A 324 -30.38 1.93 -13.42
CA VAL A 324 -30.24 1.52 -14.82
C VAL A 324 -31.50 1.87 -15.60
N TYR A 325 -31.31 2.34 -16.83
CA TYR A 325 -32.38 2.92 -17.66
C TYR A 325 -33.57 1.99 -17.92
N SER A 326 -33.35 0.68 -18.08
CA SER A 326 -34.41 -0.28 -18.40
C SER A 326 -34.03 -1.72 -18.05
N ASP A 327 -35.04 -2.59 -17.91
CA ASP A 327 -34.86 -4.04 -17.68
C ASP A 327 -33.99 -4.72 -18.75
N ALA A 328 -34.00 -4.22 -19.99
CA ALA A 328 -33.18 -4.76 -21.06
C ALA A 328 -31.68 -4.54 -20.79
N GLU A 329 -31.31 -3.35 -20.30
CA GLU A 329 -29.93 -3.05 -19.92
C GLU A 329 -29.53 -3.79 -18.64
N ILE A 330 -30.44 -3.94 -17.68
CA ILE A 330 -30.20 -4.74 -16.47
C ILE A 330 -29.86 -6.19 -16.85
N GLN A 331 -30.61 -6.79 -17.79
CA GLN A 331 -30.33 -8.14 -18.27
C GLN A 331 -28.98 -8.26 -18.99
N LEU A 332 -28.54 -7.23 -19.72
CA LEU A 332 -27.23 -7.21 -20.36
C LEU A 332 -26.10 -7.07 -19.33
N ILE A 333 -26.28 -6.21 -18.33
CA ILE A 333 -25.32 -6.05 -17.23
C ILE A 333 -25.18 -7.38 -16.48
N ASP A 334 -26.28 -7.97 -16.02
CA ASP A 334 -26.28 -9.26 -15.31
C ASP A 334 -25.60 -10.38 -16.12
N ALA A 335 -25.78 -10.39 -17.44
CA ALA A 335 -25.19 -11.41 -18.31
C ALA A 335 -23.70 -11.23 -18.59
N TYR A 336 -23.18 -9.98 -18.61
CA TYR A 336 -21.87 -9.69 -19.20
C TYR A 336 -20.95 -8.80 -18.37
N SER A 337 -21.45 -8.02 -17.40
CA SER A 337 -20.66 -6.99 -16.72
C SER A 337 -19.41 -7.56 -16.06
N ASP A 338 -19.56 -8.67 -15.33
CA ASP A 338 -18.44 -9.28 -14.60
C ASP A 338 -17.30 -9.65 -15.56
N LEU A 339 -17.64 -10.27 -16.70
CA LEU A 339 -16.65 -10.62 -17.72
C LEU A 339 -16.05 -9.40 -18.41
N THR A 340 -16.87 -8.40 -18.77
CA THR A 340 -16.39 -7.21 -19.48
C THR A 340 -15.58 -6.28 -18.59
N ASP A 341 -15.89 -6.22 -17.29
CA ASP A 341 -15.17 -5.41 -16.30
C ASP A 341 -13.82 -6.03 -15.97
N GLU A 342 -13.76 -7.36 -15.83
CA GLU A 342 -12.48 -8.08 -15.74
C GLU A 342 -11.63 -7.86 -17.00
N LEU A 343 -12.23 -8.00 -18.19
CA LEU A 343 -11.51 -7.82 -19.45
C LEU A 343 -11.04 -6.36 -19.64
N HIS A 344 -11.87 -5.39 -19.25
CA HIS A 344 -11.50 -3.98 -19.25
C HIS A 344 -10.32 -3.72 -18.30
N THR A 345 -10.36 -4.28 -17.10
CA THR A 345 -9.27 -4.19 -16.12
C THR A 345 -7.99 -4.80 -16.67
N ASP A 346 -8.08 -5.99 -17.29
CA ASP A 346 -6.94 -6.64 -17.94
C ASP A 346 -6.34 -5.74 -19.03
N LEU A 347 -7.16 -5.11 -19.87
CA LEU A 347 -6.71 -4.15 -20.88
C LEU A 347 -6.05 -2.90 -20.25
N HIS A 348 -6.63 -2.36 -19.18
CA HIS A 348 -6.10 -1.19 -18.46
C HIS A 348 -4.69 -1.44 -17.92
N GLU A 349 -4.52 -2.57 -17.21
CA GLU A 349 -3.28 -2.90 -16.52
C GLU A 349 -2.20 -3.48 -17.43
N CYS A 350 -2.58 -4.35 -18.38
CA CYS A 350 -1.62 -5.02 -19.26
C CYS A 350 -1.13 -4.10 -20.37
N LEU A 351 -2.01 -3.22 -20.88
CA LEU A 351 -1.76 -2.43 -22.09
C LEU A 351 -1.90 -0.92 -21.86
N GLY A 352 -2.92 -0.48 -21.11
CA GLY A 352 -3.27 0.93 -20.95
C GLY A 352 -2.10 1.79 -20.51
N HIS A 353 -1.56 1.53 -19.33
CA HIS A 353 -0.39 2.25 -18.79
C HIS A 353 0.89 2.08 -19.63
N GLY A 354 1.03 0.95 -20.33
CA GLY A 354 2.22 0.61 -21.12
C GLY A 354 2.19 1.14 -22.56
N SER A 355 1.03 1.57 -23.06
CA SER A 355 0.83 2.03 -24.43
C SER A 355 1.37 3.45 -24.66
N GLY A 356 1.73 3.75 -25.91
CA GLY A 356 2.16 5.09 -26.32
C GLY A 356 3.51 5.55 -25.75
N LYS A 357 3.96 6.71 -26.25
CA LYS A 357 5.18 7.41 -25.84
C LYS A 357 4.99 8.92 -25.86
N LEU A 358 5.76 9.61 -25.03
CA LEU A 358 5.93 11.06 -25.11
C LEU A 358 6.74 11.44 -26.36
N LEU A 359 6.63 12.70 -26.79
CA LEU A 359 7.38 13.25 -27.93
C LEU A 359 8.89 13.27 -27.70
#